data_AF-A0A0G0R5E4-F1
#
_entry.id   AF-A0A0G0R5E4-F1
#
_cell.length_a   1.000
_cell.length_b   1.000
_cell.length_c   1.000
_cell.angle_alpha   90.00
_cell.angle_beta   90.00
_cell.angle_gamma   90.00
#
_symmetry.space_group_name_H-M   'P 1'
#
loop_
_entity.id
_entity.type
_entity.pdbx_description
1 polymer ?
#
loop_
_entity_poly.entity_id
_entity_poly.type
_entity_poly.pdbx_seq_one_letter_code
_entity_poly.pdbx_strand_id
1 'polypeptide(L)'
;MTELRINGFRQVRNILNLLSPYIRFKKLQSDALKNACEILSDTKFKMLSKEKLKELVNYILVIQSENYITKKKKTREELLAMLGLTP
;
A
#
# COMPACT_ATOMS: atom_id res chain seq x y z
N MET A 1 -14.98 7.91 19.78
CA MET A 1 -14.49 8.39 18.46
C MET A 1 -15.19 7.60 17.39
N THR A 2 -15.91 8.26 16.49
CA THR A 2 -16.44 7.65 15.26
C THR A 2 -15.39 7.76 14.16
N GLU A 3 -15.11 6.67 13.44
CA GLU A 3 -14.09 6.61 12.40
C GLU A 3 -14.73 6.44 11.02
N LEU A 4 -14.31 7.27 10.06
CA LEU A 4 -14.68 7.11 8.65
C LEU A 4 -13.68 6.17 7.97
N ARG A 5 -14.16 5.00 7.52
CA ARG A 5 -13.36 4.05 6.73
C ARG A 5 -13.77 4.10 5.27
N ILE A 6 -12.80 4.27 4.39
CA ILE A 6 -12.98 4.23 2.93
C ILE A 6 -12.24 3.01 2.41
N ASN A 7 -12.95 2.12 1.71
CA ASN A 7 -12.42 0.86 1.20
C ASN A 7 -12.54 0.80 -0.34
N GLY A 8 -11.80 -0.12 -0.95
CA GLY A 8 -11.83 -0.35 -2.39
C GLY A 8 -10.72 0.40 -3.13
N PHE A 9 -9.88 -0.36 -3.86
CA PHE A 9 -8.66 0.16 -4.48
C PHE A 9 -8.92 1.33 -5.44
N ARG A 10 -9.91 1.21 -6.32
CA ARG A 10 -10.27 2.27 -7.28
C ARG A 10 -10.77 3.54 -6.57
N GLN A 11 -11.61 3.39 -5.56
CA GLN A 11 -12.17 4.52 -4.81
C GLN A 11 -11.07 5.25 -4.03
N VAL A 12 -10.24 4.50 -3.29
CA VAL A 12 -9.12 5.06 -2.52
C VAL A 12 -8.14 5.77 -3.44
N ARG A 13 -7.75 5.16 -4.57
CA ARG A 13 -6.90 5.81 -5.58
C ARG A 13 -7.47 7.16 -6.02
N ASN A 14 -8.74 7.18 -6.43
CA ASN A 14 -9.35 8.39 -6.98
C ASN A 14 -9.39 9.52 -5.95
N ILE A 15 -9.71 9.20 -4.70
CA ILE A 15 -9.70 10.17 -3.60
C ILE A 15 -8.28 10.66 -3.31
N LEU A 16 -7.29 9.76 -3.25
CA LEU A 16 -5.90 10.15 -3.05
C LEU A 16 -5.35 11.01 -4.19
N ASN A 17 -5.77 10.78 -5.43
CA ASN A 17 -5.43 11.65 -6.56
C ASN A 17 -5.96 13.08 -6.35
N LEU A 18 -7.21 13.24 -5.92
CA LEU A 18 -7.80 14.55 -5.64
C LEU A 18 -7.14 15.25 -4.44
N LEU A 19 -6.74 14.48 -3.42
CA LEU A 19 -6.13 15.02 -2.21
C LEU A 19 -4.62 15.25 -2.33
N SER A 20 -3.93 14.58 -3.26
CA SER A 20 -2.47 14.63 -3.44
C SER A 20 -1.86 16.04 -3.38
N PRO A 21 -2.39 17.08 -4.07
CA PRO A 21 -1.81 18.43 -3.99
C PRO A 21 -1.94 19.09 -2.61
N TYR A 22 -2.83 18.59 -1.75
CA TYR A 22 -3.10 19.14 -0.42
C TYR A 22 -2.45 18.34 0.73
N ILE A 23 -2.00 17.10 0.46
CA ILE A 23 -1.35 16.26 1.47
C ILE A 23 0.11 16.69 1.66
N ARG A 24 0.41 17.27 2.83
CA ARG A 24 1.78 17.65 3.23
C ARG A 24 2.44 16.60 4.11
N PHE A 25 1.85 16.31 5.27
CA PHE A 25 2.48 15.48 6.30
C PHE A 25 2.53 13.99 5.96
N LYS A 26 1.49 13.46 5.30
CA LYS A 26 1.39 12.02 4.95
C LYS A 26 1.71 11.75 3.48
N LYS A 27 2.53 12.61 2.85
CA LYS A 27 2.75 12.57 1.40
C LYS A 27 3.29 11.22 0.94
N LEU A 28 4.38 10.73 1.55
CA LEU A 28 4.99 9.45 1.22
C LEU A 28 4.03 8.26 1.39
N GLN A 29 3.29 8.22 2.50
CA GLN A 29 2.27 7.19 2.75
C GLN A 29 1.16 7.24 1.70
N SER A 30 0.68 8.44 1.36
CA SER A 30 -0.40 8.63 0.39
C SER A 30 0.02 8.24 -1.03
N ASP A 31 1.26 8.57 -1.43
CA ASP A 31 1.78 8.20 -2.74
C ASP A 31 2.03 6.69 -2.85
N ALA A 32 2.60 6.07 -1.80
CA ALA A 32 2.78 4.62 -1.75
C ALA A 32 1.43 3.88 -1.81
N LEU A 33 0.41 4.35 -1.07
CA LEU A 33 -0.91 3.75 -1.08
C LEU A 33 -1.63 3.94 -2.41
N LYS A 34 -1.51 5.11 -3.03
CA LYS A 34 -2.06 5.42 -4.35
C LYS A 34 -1.48 4.50 -5.42
N ASN A 35 -0.15 4.33 -5.45
CA ASN A 35 0.53 3.46 -6.41
C ASN A 35 0.20 1.98 -6.17
N ALA A 36 0.08 1.55 -4.91
CA ALA A 36 -0.40 0.21 -4.59
C ALA A 36 -1.84 -0.02 -5.09
N CYS A 37 -2.73 0.97 -4.90
CA CYS A 37 -4.11 0.90 -5.39
C CYS A 37 -4.18 0.87 -6.92
N GLU A 38 -3.28 1.55 -7.63
CA GLU A 38 -3.17 1.46 -9.09
C GLU A 38 -2.95 0.01 -9.53
N ILE A 39 -1.89 -0.62 -9.01
CA ILE A 39 -1.54 -2.02 -9.30
C ILE A 39 -2.71 -2.96 -9.02
N LEU A 40 -3.37 -2.79 -7.87
CA LEU A 40 -4.45 -3.66 -7.41
C LEU A 40 -5.80 -3.40 -8.11
N SER A 41 -5.97 -2.23 -8.73
CA SER A 41 -7.22 -1.87 -9.40
C SER A 41 -7.27 -2.32 -10.86
N ASP A 42 -6.12 -2.46 -11.51
CA ASP A 42 -6.02 -2.77 -12.95
C ASP A 42 -5.74 -4.24 -13.24
N THR A 43 -5.40 -5.03 -12.21
CA THR A 43 -5.05 -6.45 -12.39
C THR A 43 -5.92 -7.37 -11.54
N LYS A 44 -6.37 -8.48 -12.14
CA LYS A 44 -6.90 -9.60 -11.35
C LYS A 44 -5.75 -10.18 -10.53
N PHE A 45 -5.99 -10.50 -9.27
CA PHE A 45 -4.96 -10.98 -8.33
C PHE A 45 -4.10 -12.12 -8.89
N LYS A 46 -4.71 -13.04 -9.66
CA LYS A 46 -4.03 -14.17 -10.32
C LYS A 46 -3.02 -13.77 -11.42
N MET A 47 -3.06 -12.51 -11.87
CA MET A 47 -2.19 -11.96 -12.92
C MET A 47 -1.08 -11.07 -12.37
N LEU A 48 -0.99 -10.92 -11.03
CA LEU A 48 0.10 -10.17 -10.42
C LEU A 48 1.41 -10.96 -10.58
N SER A 49 2.35 -10.39 -11.33
CA SER A 49 3.69 -10.95 -11.45
C SER A 49 4.44 -10.89 -10.12
N LYS A 50 5.49 -11.71 -9.97
CA LYS A 50 6.34 -11.70 -8.76
C LYS A 50 6.96 -10.32 -8.51
N GLU A 51 7.26 -9.58 -9.57
CA GLU A 51 7.79 -8.23 -9.53
C GLU A 51 6.77 -7.24 -8.96
N LYS A 52 5.52 -7.33 -9.41
CA LYS A 52 4.42 -6.50 -8.88
C LYS A 52 4.13 -6.81 -7.41
N LEU A 53 4.21 -8.08 -7.02
CA LEU A 53 4.11 -8.48 -5.61
C LEU A 53 5.25 -7.88 -4.76
N LYS A 54 6.49 -7.91 -5.25
CA LYS A 54 7.63 -7.26 -4.57
C LYS A 54 7.45 -5.75 -4.48
N GLU A 55 6.89 -5.11 -5.51
CA GLU A 55 6.57 -3.69 -5.52
C GLU A 55 5.52 -3.33 -4.46
N LEU A 56 4.46 -4.15 -4.33
CA LEU A 56 3.47 -4.01 -3.27
C LEU A 56 4.08 -4.17 -1.88
N VAL A 57 5.01 -5.11 -1.68
CA VAL A 57 5.76 -5.25 -0.41
C VAL A 57 6.56 -3.98 -0.10
N ASN A 58 7.22 -3.37 -1.10
CA ASN A 58 7.93 -2.11 -0.90
C ASN A 58 6.99 -1.00 -0.42
N TYR A 59 5.81 -0.85 -1.02
CA TYR A 59 4.83 0.14 -0.59
C TYR A 59 4.32 -0.10 0.83
N ILE A 60 4.11 -1.37 1.23
CA ILE A 60 3.74 -1.71 2.60
C ILE A 60 4.84 -1.25 3.58
N LEU A 61 6.11 -1.49 3.27
CA LEU A 61 7.23 -1.10 4.12
C LEU A 61 7.34 0.42 4.26
N VAL A 62 7.15 1.19 3.18
CA VAL A 62 7.09 2.66 3.23
C VAL A 62 5.94 3.12 4.12
N ILE A 63 4.75 2.54 3.98
CA ILE A 63 3.61 2.90 4.82
C ILE A 63 3.87 2.57 6.30
N GLN A 64 4.54 1.45 6.60
CA GLN A 64 4.91 1.06 7.96
C GLN A 64 6.03 1.92 8.57
N SER A 65 6.96 2.44 7.77
CA SER A 65 8.00 3.34 8.27
C SER A 65 7.41 4.69 8.66
N GLU A 66 6.50 5.23 7.84
CA GLU A 66 5.88 6.54 8.05
C GLU A 66 4.82 6.56 9.16
N ASN A 67 4.22 5.41 9.50
CA ASN A 67 3.24 5.33 10.57
C ASN A 67 3.93 5.17 11.94
N TYR A 68 3.84 6.23 12.75
CA TYR A 68 4.45 6.33 14.09
C TYR A 68 4.04 5.19 15.06
N ILE A 69 2.80 4.69 14.98
CA ILE A 69 2.29 3.61 15.83
C ILE A 69 1.78 2.46 14.96
N THR A 70 2.64 1.46 14.76
CA THR A 70 2.21 0.13 14.30
C THR A 70 2.64 -0.87 15.36
N LYS A 71 1.66 -1.47 16.07
CA LYS A 71 1.91 -2.41 17.17
C LYS A 71 2.76 -3.63 16.78
N LYS A 72 2.78 -3.99 15.48
CA LYS A 72 3.67 -4.99 14.88
C LYS A 72 4.03 -4.56 13.46
N LYS A 73 5.27 -4.14 13.21
CA LYS A 73 5.83 -3.99 11.86
C LYS A 73 6.23 -5.37 11.36
N LYS A 74 5.90 -5.70 10.12
CA LYS A 74 6.38 -6.93 9.49
C LYS A 74 7.63 -6.61 8.69
N THR A 75 8.63 -7.48 8.76
CA THR A 75 9.84 -7.27 7.97
C THR A 75 9.58 -7.58 6.51
N ARG A 76 10.53 -7.17 5.66
CA ARG A 76 10.50 -7.50 4.22
C ARG A 76 10.48 -9.01 4.03
N GLU A 77 11.30 -9.73 4.78
CA GLU A 77 11.45 -11.19 4.71
C GLU A 77 10.16 -11.89 5.09
N GLU A 78 9.49 -11.45 6.17
CA GLU A 78 8.20 -12.00 6.57
C GLU A 78 7.12 -11.78 5.51
N LEU A 79 7.10 -10.58 4.90
CA LEU A 79 6.15 -10.25 3.83
C LEU A 79 6.41 -11.08 2.57
N LEU A 80 7.68 -11.28 2.19
CA LEU A 80 8.06 -12.10 1.04
C LEU A 80 7.80 -13.59 1.28
N ALA A 81 8.04 -14.09 2.49
CA ALA A 81 7.75 -15.48 2.86
C ALA A 81 6.25 -15.80 2.79
N MET A 82 5.39 -14.89 3.26
CA MET A 82 3.93 -15.04 3.13
C MET A 82 3.45 -15.07 1.66
N LEU A 83 4.23 -14.49 0.74
CA LEU A 83 3.95 -14.50 -0.70
C LEU A 83 4.62 -15.69 -1.43
N GLY A 84 5.34 -16.56 -0.73
CA GLY A 84 6.12 -17.65 -1.35
C GLY A 84 7.23 -17.16 -2.27
N LEU A 85 7.81 -15.98 -1.97
CA LEU A 85 8.84 -15.33 -2.78
C LEU A 85 10.25 -15.45 -2.19
N THR A 86 10.40 -16.16 -1.07
CA THR A 86 11.69 -16.59 -0.50
C THR A 86 11.93 -18.08 -0.80
N PRO A 87 13.20 -18.52 -0.92
CA PRO A 87 13.54 -19.95 -0.95
C PRO A 87 13.00 -20.70 0.28
#